data_AF-A0A351APY7-F1
#
_entry.id   AF-A0A351APY7-F1
#
_cell.length_a   1.000
_cell.length_b   1.000
_cell.length_c   1.000
_cell.angle_alpha   90.00
_cell.angle_beta   90.00
_cell.angle_gamma   90.00
#
_symmetry.space_group_name_H-M   'P 1'
#
loop_
_entity.id
_entity.type
_entity.pdbx_description
1 polymer ?
#
loop_
_entity_poly.entity_id
_entity_poly.type
_entity_poly.pdbx_seq_one_letter_code
_entity_poly.pdbx_strand_id
1 'polypeptide(L)'
;MLLAGLICAGCVHEVDVIEHPSVDFYTTETLDISRIELTDSTTVLHFSAVYIPGFWIRLDKGTHIVAGDGKLPCIGSDRLTLGEKFYIPESGRDTFSLTFPAVPKGTEIIDFSEERTGDAFRMFGIDLTGHRKPVSLAAVPAEYLRTPDGEEGLPPVRLEDGTTHVNIHLLGYHKGIGRTARLYVNDIKDGQRRVDVQIDTLTGTASASFELSGPAEMVLTNPVYVDIMAAAGEDVEIFIDLTAHSYDVRKKHFPEAVQGIAPRPSAYFGGYYSALNYYLNNESRGDLPFAPFLAGEGIDCRWSDEEYAGNVIARYRAFADSLAAVPAARSVKEYYAGGLKNALVYAFANAVEMRRDSFENENASGAPVPAFRPLAPACFARLAEVVDLNDSTLLACMDALSFVQAKSIIAGKASSSR
;
A
#
# COMPACT_ATOMS: atom_id res chain seq x y z
N MET A 1 -36.61 -66.61 -24.49
CA MET A 1 -36.68 -65.14 -24.51
C MET A 1 -35.59 -64.60 -23.61
N LEU A 2 -34.46 -64.17 -24.16
CA LEU A 2 -33.40 -63.47 -23.42
C LEU A 2 -33.66 -61.97 -23.57
N LEU A 3 -33.80 -61.27 -22.45
CA LEU A 3 -33.99 -59.83 -22.39
C LEU A 3 -32.61 -59.15 -22.51
N ALA A 4 -32.41 -58.33 -23.54
CA ALA A 4 -31.22 -57.53 -23.72
C ALA A 4 -31.24 -56.32 -22.78
N GLY A 5 -30.26 -56.22 -21.89
CA GLY A 5 -30.01 -55.03 -21.09
C GLY A 5 -29.24 -53.98 -21.91
N LEU A 6 -29.89 -52.85 -22.18
CA LEU A 6 -29.24 -51.65 -22.68
C LEU A 6 -28.60 -50.94 -21.48
N ILE A 7 -27.27 -51.00 -21.35
CA ILE A 7 -26.53 -50.16 -20.41
C ILE A 7 -26.27 -48.83 -21.13
N CYS A 8 -27.00 -47.78 -20.74
CA CYS A 8 -26.67 -46.43 -21.14
C CYS A 8 -25.32 -46.04 -20.51
N ALA A 9 -24.28 -45.94 -21.33
CA ALA A 9 -23.04 -45.28 -20.94
C ALA A 9 -23.34 -43.78 -20.77
N GLY A 10 -23.38 -43.31 -19.52
CA GLY A 10 -23.37 -41.89 -19.23
C GLY A 10 -22.05 -41.30 -19.73
N CYS A 11 -22.12 -40.23 -20.53
CA CYS A 11 -20.95 -39.46 -20.91
C CYS A 11 -20.36 -38.85 -19.64
N VAL A 12 -19.18 -39.32 -19.23
CA VAL A 12 -18.37 -38.63 -18.23
C VAL A 12 -17.82 -37.41 -18.95
N HIS A 13 -18.38 -36.23 -18.68
CA HIS A 13 -17.80 -34.98 -19.17
C HIS A 13 -16.43 -34.81 -18.51
N GLU A 14 -15.41 -34.56 -19.31
CA GLU A 14 -14.07 -34.23 -18.84
C GLU A 14 -14.15 -32.86 -18.13
N VAL A 15 -13.89 -32.86 -16.83
CA VAL A 15 -13.88 -31.64 -16.01
C VAL A 15 -12.43 -31.31 -15.75
N ASP A 16 -11.94 -30.23 -16.35
CA ASP A 16 -10.63 -29.70 -16.03
C ASP A 16 -10.76 -28.85 -14.75
N VAL A 17 -9.98 -29.20 -13.73
CA VAL A 17 -10.00 -28.54 -12.43
C VAL A 17 -8.67 -27.84 -12.20
N ILE A 18 -8.73 -26.54 -11.93
CA ILE A 18 -7.57 -25.74 -11.54
C ILE A 18 -7.74 -25.33 -10.09
N GLU A 19 -6.90 -25.87 -9.20
CA GLU A 19 -6.85 -25.50 -7.80
C GLU A 19 -5.90 -24.30 -7.62
N HIS A 20 -6.32 -23.30 -6.83
CA HIS A 20 -5.59 -22.07 -6.52
C HIS A 20 -4.97 -21.39 -7.77
N PRO A 21 -5.79 -21.00 -8.77
CA PRO A 21 -5.28 -20.40 -10.00
C PRO A 21 -4.42 -19.16 -9.72
N SER A 22 -3.38 -18.96 -10.54
CA SER A 22 -2.63 -17.70 -10.54
C SER A 22 -3.55 -16.55 -10.96
N VAL A 23 -3.37 -15.38 -10.35
CA VAL A 23 -4.06 -14.14 -10.71
C VAL A 23 -2.99 -13.03 -10.72
N ASP A 24 -2.96 -12.21 -11.77
CA ASP A 24 -1.93 -11.17 -11.89
C ASP A 24 -2.21 -9.97 -11.02
N PHE A 25 -3.47 -9.58 -10.87
CA PHE A 25 -3.79 -8.36 -10.14
C PHE A 25 -5.18 -8.42 -9.55
N TYR A 26 -5.30 -7.90 -8.33
CA TYR A 26 -6.56 -7.77 -7.61
C TYR A 26 -6.83 -6.30 -7.31
N THR A 27 -8.10 -5.88 -7.42
CA THR A 27 -8.54 -4.60 -6.84
C THR A 27 -9.01 -4.73 -5.39
N THR A 28 -8.88 -5.92 -4.80
CA THR A 28 -9.42 -6.28 -3.50
C THR A 28 -8.60 -7.38 -2.84
N GLU A 29 -8.54 -7.36 -1.52
CA GLU A 29 -8.05 -8.50 -0.73
C GLU A 29 -9.19 -9.29 -0.09
N THR A 30 -10.44 -8.97 -0.42
CA THR A 30 -11.62 -9.58 0.22
C THR A 30 -11.99 -10.91 -0.42
N LEU A 31 -11.61 -11.11 -1.68
CA LEU A 31 -11.98 -12.26 -2.50
C LEU A 31 -10.74 -12.88 -3.13
N ASP A 32 -10.71 -14.21 -3.18
CA ASP A 32 -9.75 -15.00 -3.95
C ASP A 32 -10.44 -16.26 -4.47
N ILE A 33 -9.95 -16.84 -5.56
CA ILE A 33 -10.48 -18.05 -6.18
C ILE A 33 -9.76 -19.26 -5.58
N SER A 34 -10.51 -20.17 -4.96
CA SER A 34 -9.98 -21.45 -4.48
C SER A 34 -9.81 -22.44 -5.63
N ARG A 35 -10.75 -22.46 -6.57
CA ARG A 35 -10.87 -23.50 -7.59
C ARG A 35 -11.63 -23.02 -8.81
N ILE A 36 -11.24 -23.52 -9.98
CA ILE A 36 -11.96 -23.35 -11.24
C ILE A 36 -12.35 -24.73 -11.78
N GLU A 37 -13.58 -24.88 -12.22
CA GLU A 37 -14.04 -26.04 -12.99
C GLU A 37 -14.41 -25.61 -14.39
N LEU A 38 -13.79 -26.24 -15.38
CA LEU A 38 -14.07 -26.02 -16.79
C LEU A 38 -14.77 -27.26 -17.37
N THR A 39 -15.89 -27.04 -18.05
CA THR A 39 -16.60 -28.07 -18.81
C THR A 39 -16.95 -27.54 -20.19
N ASP A 40 -17.45 -28.42 -21.07
CA ASP A 40 -17.97 -28.03 -22.39
C ASP A 40 -19.15 -27.04 -22.35
N SER A 41 -19.79 -26.87 -21.17
CA SER A 41 -21.02 -26.09 -21.04
C SER A 41 -20.92 -24.92 -20.06
N THR A 42 -20.00 -24.99 -19.10
CA THR A 42 -19.89 -24.02 -18.01
C THR A 42 -18.45 -23.81 -17.56
N THR A 43 -18.22 -22.64 -16.98
CA THR A 43 -17.05 -22.32 -16.18
C THR A 43 -17.53 -21.95 -14.77
N VAL A 44 -17.05 -22.64 -13.74
CA VAL A 44 -17.44 -22.39 -12.35
C VAL A 44 -16.23 -21.86 -11.59
N LEU A 45 -16.37 -20.69 -10.99
CA LEU A 45 -15.36 -20.09 -10.10
C LEU A 45 -15.82 -20.27 -8.65
N HIS A 46 -15.02 -20.95 -7.85
CA HIS A 46 -15.22 -21.09 -6.41
C HIS A 46 -14.40 -20.05 -5.67
N PHE A 47 -15.06 -19.26 -4.82
CA PHE A 47 -14.44 -18.15 -4.12
C PHE A 47 -14.31 -18.42 -2.62
N SER A 48 -13.22 -17.89 -2.06
CA SER A 48 -13.07 -17.62 -0.63
C SER A 48 -13.30 -16.14 -0.40
N ALA A 49 -14.13 -15.81 0.60
CA ALA A 49 -14.36 -14.46 1.07
C ALA A 49 -13.78 -14.31 2.48
N VAL A 50 -12.89 -13.34 2.67
CA VAL A 50 -12.29 -13.01 3.96
C VAL A 50 -12.53 -11.53 4.24
N TYR A 51 -13.31 -11.22 5.28
CA TYR A 51 -13.68 -9.85 5.61
C TYR A 51 -14.01 -9.68 7.09
N ILE A 52 -14.37 -8.46 7.48
CA ILE A 52 -14.71 -8.12 8.86
C ILE A 52 -15.95 -8.95 9.29
N PRO A 53 -15.90 -9.67 10.43
CA PRO A 53 -17.03 -10.41 10.96
C PRO A 53 -18.29 -9.54 11.12
N GLY A 54 -19.46 -10.06 10.73
CA GLY A 54 -20.74 -9.37 10.82
C GLY A 54 -20.98 -8.27 9.77
N PHE A 55 -19.96 -7.91 8.98
CA PHE A 55 -20.12 -7.05 7.81
C PHE A 55 -20.60 -7.87 6.60
N TRP A 56 -20.79 -7.22 5.45
CA TRP A 56 -21.27 -7.86 4.23
C TRP A 56 -20.44 -7.47 3.02
N ILE A 57 -20.43 -8.35 2.02
CA ILE A 57 -20.01 -8.05 0.65
C ILE A 57 -21.23 -8.08 -0.27
N ARG A 58 -21.10 -7.48 -1.45
CA ARG A 58 -22.14 -7.52 -2.48
C ARG A 58 -21.47 -7.51 -3.85
N LEU A 59 -21.75 -8.54 -4.62
CA LEU A 59 -21.40 -8.61 -6.03
C LEU A 59 -22.55 -8.04 -6.86
N ASP A 60 -22.22 -7.26 -7.87
CA ASP A 60 -23.15 -6.59 -8.78
C ASP A 60 -23.85 -7.58 -9.73
N LYS A 61 -25.05 -7.22 -10.19
CA LYS A 61 -25.80 -8.05 -11.15
C LYS A 61 -25.11 -8.19 -12.50
N GLY A 62 -24.26 -7.24 -12.86
CA GLY A 62 -23.40 -7.27 -14.05
C GLY A 62 -22.08 -8.01 -13.84
N THR A 63 -21.95 -8.87 -12.82
CA THR A 63 -20.78 -9.73 -12.62
C THR A 63 -20.56 -10.63 -13.85
N HIS A 64 -19.35 -10.64 -14.37
CA HIS A 64 -18.97 -11.37 -15.58
C HIS A 64 -17.50 -11.81 -15.57
N ILE A 65 -17.18 -12.75 -16.44
CA ILE A 65 -15.80 -13.02 -16.84
C ILE A 65 -15.54 -12.49 -18.25
N VAL A 66 -14.30 -12.14 -18.56
CA VAL A 66 -13.84 -11.74 -19.89
C VAL A 66 -12.85 -12.77 -20.39
N ALA A 67 -13.13 -13.38 -21.55
CA ALA A 67 -12.26 -14.35 -22.22
C ALA A 67 -11.96 -13.82 -23.64
N GLY A 68 -10.73 -13.35 -23.85
CA GLY A 68 -10.36 -12.60 -25.06
C GLY A 68 -11.19 -11.31 -25.18
N ASP A 69 -11.91 -11.14 -26.28
CA ASP A 69 -12.81 -10.00 -26.49
C ASP A 69 -14.26 -10.28 -26.02
N GLY A 70 -14.54 -11.49 -25.54
CA GLY A 70 -15.88 -11.94 -25.15
C GLY A 70 -16.18 -11.71 -23.68
N LYS A 71 -17.29 -11.05 -23.39
CA LYS A 71 -17.85 -10.93 -22.03
C LYS A 71 -18.89 -12.03 -21.80
N LEU A 72 -18.69 -12.84 -20.75
CA LEU A 72 -19.58 -13.94 -20.37
C LEU A 72 -20.24 -13.61 -19.02
N PRO A 73 -21.56 -13.31 -18.99
CA PRO A 73 -22.25 -12.93 -17.76
C PRO A 73 -22.39 -14.13 -16.81
N CYS A 74 -22.46 -13.84 -15.50
CA CYS A 74 -22.81 -14.84 -14.50
C CYS A 74 -24.23 -15.36 -14.74
N ILE A 75 -24.40 -16.68 -14.85
CA ILE A 75 -25.67 -17.37 -15.13
C ILE A 75 -26.20 -18.18 -13.94
N GLY A 76 -25.40 -18.32 -12.87
CA GLY A 76 -25.82 -18.97 -11.63
C GLY A 76 -24.88 -18.66 -10.49
N SER A 77 -25.35 -18.85 -9.26
CA SER A 77 -24.56 -18.70 -8.04
C SER A 77 -25.02 -19.69 -6.99
N ASP A 78 -24.10 -20.10 -6.12
CA ASP A 78 -24.41 -20.88 -4.92
C ASP A 78 -24.07 -20.06 -3.66
N ARG A 79 -24.90 -20.18 -2.62
CA ARG A 79 -24.79 -19.49 -1.31
C ARG A 79 -24.90 -17.96 -1.33
N LEU A 80 -24.88 -17.29 -2.48
CA LEU A 80 -25.12 -15.85 -2.62
C LEU A 80 -26.13 -15.50 -3.73
N THR A 81 -26.72 -14.31 -3.63
CA THR A 81 -27.58 -13.71 -4.67
C THR A 81 -26.95 -12.41 -5.18
N LEU A 82 -26.72 -12.30 -6.49
CA LEU A 82 -26.15 -11.07 -7.07
C LEU A 82 -27.06 -9.85 -6.83
N GLY A 83 -26.44 -8.74 -6.43
CA GLY A 83 -27.10 -7.49 -6.06
C GLY A 83 -27.59 -7.44 -4.60
N GLU A 84 -27.47 -8.53 -3.85
CA GLU A 84 -27.87 -8.61 -2.44
C GLU A 84 -26.67 -8.66 -1.50
N LYS A 85 -26.89 -8.34 -0.22
CA LYS A 85 -25.86 -8.40 0.81
C LYS A 85 -25.59 -9.85 1.19
N PHE A 86 -24.35 -10.28 1.10
CA PHE A 86 -23.86 -11.54 1.64
C PHE A 86 -23.07 -11.26 2.92
N TYR A 87 -23.64 -11.61 4.08
CA TYR A 87 -23.06 -11.32 5.39
C TYR A 87 -21.98 -12.33 5.75
N ILE A 88 -20.86 -11.82 6.26
CA ILE A 88 -19.69 -12.59 6.63
C ILE A 88 -19.88 -13.09 8.07
N PRO A 89 -19.74 -14.41 8.32
CA PRO A 89 -19.98 -14.99 9.64
C PRO A 89 -18.93 -14.54 10.67
N GLU A 90 -19.14 -14.91 11.93
CA GLU A 90 -18.25 -14.56 13.05
C GLU A 90 -16.78 -15.01 12.84
N SER A 91 -16.56 -16.05 12.03
CA SER A 91 -15.22 -16.52 11.66
C SER A 91 -14.44 -15.53 10.78
N GLY A 92 -15.11 -14.53 10.21
CA GLY A 92 -14.54 -13.61 9.22
C GLY A 92 -14.32 -14.25 7.84
N ARG A 93 -14.80 -15.48 7.62
CA ARG A 93 -14.55 -16.28 6.41
C ARG A 93 -15.79 -17.02 5.94
N ASP A 94 -16.06 -16.97 4.64
CA ASP A 94 -17.09 -17.80 4.01
C ASP A 94 -16.70 -18.18 2.57
N THR A 95 -17.49 -19.05 1.94
CA THR A 95 -17.28 -19.48 0.56
C THR A 95 -18.58 -19.45 -0.24
N PHE A 96 -18.42 -19.26 -1.55
CA PHE A 96 -19.50 -19.27 -2.52
C PHE A 96 -18.95 -19.65 -3.90
N SER A 97 -19.84 -19.90 -4.87
CA SER A 97 -19.43 -20.12 -6.25
C SER A 97 -20.30 -19.34 -7.23
N LEU A 98 -19.71 -19.03 -8.38
CA LEU A 98 -20.37 -18.39 -9.51
C LEU A 98 -20.20 -19.24 -10.76
N THR A 99 -21.28 -19.41 -11.50
CA THR A 99 -21.33 -20.17 -12.74
C THR A 99 -21.47 -19.22 -13.93
N PHE A 100 -20.62 -19.42 -14.92
CA PHE A 100 -20.57 -18.70 -16.19
C PHE A 100 -20.77 -19.69 -17.35
N PRO A 101 -21.15 -19.20 -18.55
CA PRO A 101 -21.04 -19.99 -19.78
C PRO A 101 -19.61 -20.54 -19.96
N ALA A 102 -19.47 -21.65 -20.68
CA ALA A 102 -18.16 -22.17 -21.05
C ALA A 102 -17.31 -21.11 -21.74
N VAL A 103 -16.07 -20.97 -21.30
CA VAL A 103 -15.05 -20.20 -22.02
C VAL A 103 -14.73 -20.87 -23.37
N PRO A 104 -14.32 -20.11 -24.40
CA PRO A 104 -13.87 -20.69 -25.66
C PRO A 104 -12.76 -21.73 -25.45
N LYS A 105 -12.79 -22.82 -26.22
CA LYS A 105 -11.76 -23.87 -26.14
C LYS A 105 -10.37 -23.28 -26.37
N GLY A 106 -9.42 -23.63 -25.50
CA GLY A 106 -8.05 -23.11 -25.56
C GLY A 106 -7.86 -21.72 -24.93
N THR A 107 -8.87 -21.20 -24.22
CA THR A 107 -8.71 -20.00 -23.38
C THR A 107 -7.75 -20.32 -22.24
N GLU A 108 -6.60 -19.64 -22.20
CA GLU A 108 -5.60 -19.82 -21.14
C GLU A 108 -5.78 -18.82 -20.00
N ILE A 109 -6.38 -17.66 -20.27
CA ILE A 109 -6.49 -16.54 -19.33
C ILE A 109 -7.87 -15.90 -19.42
N ILE A 110 -8.44 -15.55 -18.27
CA ILE A 110 -9.65 -14.74 -18.16
C ILE A 110 -9.48 -13.60 -17.15
N ASP A 111 -10.36 -12.62 -17.24
CA ASP A 111 -10.55 -11.63 -16.17
C ASP A 111 -11.91 -11.85 -15.49
N PHE A 112 -12.02 -11.41 -14.24
CA PHE A 112 -13.28 -11.28 -13.52
C PHE A 112 -13.55 -9.80 -13.24
N SER A 113 -14.77 -9.33 -13.50
CA SER A 113 -15.16 -7.95 -13.21
C SER A 113 -16.65 -7.80 -12.94
N GLU A 114 -16.99 -6.75 -12.21
CA GLU A 114 -18.34 -6.20 -12.09
C GLU A 114 -18.57 -5.06 -13.10
N GLU A 115 -19.83 -4.75 -13.44
CA GLU A 115 -20.16 -3.58 -14.26
C GLU A 115 -20.10 -2.26 -13.48
N ARG A 116 -20.28 -2.34 -12.17
CA ARG A 116 -20.21 -1.18 -11.28
C ARG A 116 -18.85 -0.49 -11.37
N THR A 117 -18.86 0.84 -11.27
CA THR A 117 -17.65 1.66 -11.20
C THR A 117 -17.29 1.96 -9.74
N GLY A 118 -16.01 2.24 -9.46
CA GLY A 118 -15.52 2.46 -8.10
C GLY A 118 -15.03 1.18 -7.43
N ASP A 119 -15.66 0.80 -6.32
CA ASP A 119 -15.33 -0.31 -5.41
C ASP A 119 -15.65 -1.70 -5.97
N ALA A 120 -15.58 -1.88 -7.29
CA ALA A 120 -15.80 -3.15 -7.94
C ALA A 120 -14.64 -4.12 -7.67
N PHE A 121 -15.01 -5.35 -7.33
CA PHE A 121 -14.12 -6.50 -7.32
C PHE A 121 -13.72 -6.83 -8.74
N ARG A 122 -12.41 -6.79 -8.99
CA ARG A 122 -11.79 -7.17 -10.25
C ARG A 122 -10.57 -8.02 -9.97
N MET A 123 -10.40 -9.02 -10.82
CA MET A 123 -9.23 -9.89 -10.85
C MET A 123 -8.81 -9.98 -12.30
N PHE A 124 -7.58 -9.61 -12.60
CA PHE A 124 -7.05 -9.63 -13.96
C PHE A 124 -6.04 -10.76 -14.12
N GLY A 125 -6.03 -11.38 -15.29
CA GLY A 125 -5.05 -12.41 -15.62
C GLY A 125 -5.21 -13.71 -14.82
N ILE A 126 -6.45 -14.17 -14.62
CA ILE A 126 -6.74 -15.46 -13.96
C ILE A 126 -6.31 -16.59 -14.90
N ASP A 127 -5.40 -17.43 -14.43
CA ASP A 127 -4.85 -18.57 -15.17
C ASP A 127 -5.82 -19.77 -15.20
N LEU A 128 -6.17 -20.21 -16.40
CA LEU A 128 -6.97 -21.41 -16.65
C LEU A 128 -6.14 -22.65 -16.97
N THR A 129 -4.81 -22.53 -17.02
CA THR A 129 -3.90 -23.64 -17.32
C THR A 129 -3.34 -24.33 -16.07
N GLY A 130 -3.32 -23.62 -14.93
CA GLY A 130 -2.70 -24.09 -13.68
C GLY A 130 -1.17 -24.13 -13.71
N HIS A 131 -0.54 -23.58 -14.76
CA HIS A 131 0.90 -23.70 -15.01
C HIS A 131 1.56 -22.36 -15.34
N ARG A 132 0.88 -21.24 -15.07
CA ARG A 132 1.40 -19.93 -15.40
C ARG A 132 2.71 -19.61 -14.66
N LYS A 133 3.67 -19.09 -15.43
CA LYS A 133 4.95 -18.65 -14.90
C LYS A 133 4.81 -17.28 -14.20
N PRO A 134 5.62 -17.00 -13.18
CA PRO A 134 5.71 -15.67 -12.59
C PRO A 134 6.01 -14.60 -13.63
N VAL A 135 5.62 -13.35 -13.35
CA VAL A 135 5.89 -12.23 -14.26
C VAL A 135 7.39 -12.09 -14.54
N SER A 136 7.71 -11.83 -15.80
CA SER A 136 9.08 -11.70 -16.28
C SER A 136 9.74 -10.44 -15.71
N LEU A 137 10.95 -10.60 -15.19
CA LEU A 137 11.81 -9.50 -14.75
C LEU A 137 12.82 -9.05 -15.82
N ALA A 138 12.69 -9.52 -17.06
CA ALA A 138 13.67 -9.24 -18.10
C ALA A 138 13.86 -7.75 -18.42
N ALA A 139 12.85 -6.92 -18.14
CA ALA A 139 12.92 -5.47 -18.29
C ALA A 139 13.67 -4.77 -17.14
N VAL A 140 13.85 -5.44 -15.99
CA VAL A 140 14.53 -4.88 -14.82
C VAL A 140 16.04 -5.03 -15.01
N PRO A 141 16.83 -3.93 -14.94
CA PRO A 141 18.28 -3.99 -14.95
C PRO A 141 18.84 -4.93 -13.87
N ALA A 142 19.88 -5.70 -14.22
CA ALA A 142 20.41 -6.77 -13.37
C ALA A 142 20.98 -6.26 -12.03
N GLU A 143 21.42 -5.01 -11.99
CA GLU A 143 21.83 -4.31 -10.78
C GLU A 143 20.68 -4.06 -9.79
N TYR A 144 19.46 -3.81 -10.26
CA TYR A 144 18.30 -3.53 -9.40
C TYR A 144 17.64 -4.80 -8.86
N LEU A 145 17.95 -5.96 -9.47
CA LEU A 145 17.48 -7.26 -9.01
C LEU A 145 18.19 -7.76 -7.74
N ARG A 146 19.34 -7.17 -7.41
CA ARG A 146 20.10 -7.52 -6.21
C ARG A 146 19.50 -6.80 -5.01
N THR A 147 19.27 -7.54 -3.93
CA THR A 147 19.00 -6.93 -2.63
C THR A 147 20.16 -5.98 -2.28
N PRO A 148 19.89 -4.71 -1.94
CA PRO A 148 20.91 -3.79 -1.46
C PRO A 148 21.65 -4.33 -0.22
N ASP A 149 22.79 -3.70 0.12
CA ASP A 149 23.48 -4.00 1.38
C ASP A 149 22.71 -3.37 2.54
N GLY A 150 22.26 -4.20 3.48
CA GLY A 150 21.48 -3.77 4.64
C GLY A 150 22.28 -2.91 5.63
N GLU A 151 23.62 -2.93 5.55
CA GLU A 151 24.49 -2.09 6.37
C GLU A 151 24.77 -0.70 5.75
N GLU A 152 24.31 -0.46 4.51
CA GLU A 152 24.38 0.84 3.87
C GLU A 152 23.41 1.82 4.53
N GLY A 153 23.93 2.99 4.95
CA GLY A 153 23.15 4.06 5.55
C GLY A 153 22.44 4.92 4.49
N LEU A 154 21.74 5.95 4.94
CA LEU A 154 21.22 6.97 4.03
C LEU A 154 22.36 7.67 3.29
N PRO A 155 22.20 7.95 1.99
CA PRO A 155 23.19 8.73 1.27
C PRO A 155 23.19 10.19 1.78
N PRO A 156 24.29 10.95 1.58
CA PRO A 156 24.36 12.34 2.00
C PRO A 156 23.23 13.19 1.42
N VAL A 157 22.65 14.08 2.23
CA VAL A 157 21.57 14.98 1.79
C VAL A 157 22.07 15.99 0.76
N ARG A 158 21.33 16.12 -0.35
CA ARG A 158 21.56 17.13 -1.40
C ARG A 158 20.52 18.25 -1.28
N LEU A 159 20.99 19.45 -0.93
CA LEU A 159 20.16 20.65 -0.84
C LEU A 159 20.35 21.50 -2.09
N GLU A 160 19.92 20.95 -3.21
CA GLU A 160 20.02 21.55 -4.53
C GLU A 160 18.62 21.67 -5.12
N ASP A 161 18.44 22.59 -6.06
CA ASP A 161 17.24 22.65 -6.89
C ASP A 161 17.53 21.90 -8.20
N GLY A 162 16.55 21.19 -8.74
CA GLY A 162 16.72 20.55 -10.04
C GLY A 162 15.48 19.82 -10.54
N THR A 163 15.44 19.65 -11.86
CA THR A 163 14.42 18.84 -12.54
C THR A 163 14.66 17.36 -12.22
N THR A 164 13.74 16.76 -11.49
CA THR A 164 13.74 15.32 -11.21
C THR A 164 12.83 14.61 -12.21
N HIS A 165 13.30 13.48 -12.75
CA HIS A 165 12.54 12.62 -13.65
C HIS A 165 12.17 11.32 -12.92
N VAL A 166 10.90 10.93 -12.99
CA VAL A 166 10.40 9.68 -12.40
C VAL A 166 9.85 8.81 -13.50
N ASN A 167 10.47 7.65 -13.70
CA ASN A 167 10.10 6.65 -14.71
C ASN A 167 9.56 5.40 -14.01
N ILE A 168 8.33 5.03 -14.34
CA ILE A 168 7.57 3.97 -13.71
C ILE A 168 7.30 2.88 -14.76
N HIS A 169 7.64 1.64 -14.43
CA HIS A 169 7.41 0.45 -15.24
C HIS A 169 6.50 -0.50 -14.46
N LEU A 170 5.26 -0.67 -14.92
CA LEU A 170 4.27 -1.56 -14.32
C LEU A 170 4.39 -2.96 -14.95
N LEU A 171 5.13 -3.85 -14.30
CA LEU A 171 5.33 -5.21 -14.77
C LEU A 171 4.03 -6.00 -14.60
N GLY A 172 3.61 -6.72 -15.64
CA GLY A 172 2.33 -7.43 -15.65
C GLY A 172 1.12 -6.51 -15.80
N TYR A 173 1.32 -5.28 -16.30
CA TYR A 173 0.22 -4.33 -16.51
C TYR A 173 -0.90 -4.92 -17.37
N HIS A 174 -2.12 -4.78 -16.87
CA HIS A 174 -3.34 -5.10 -17.58
C HIS A 174 -4.12 -3.81 -17.89
N LYS A 175 -4.62 -3.66 -19.13
CA LYS A 175 -5.36 -2.45 -19.57
C LYS A 175 -6.59 -2.13 -18.70
N GLY A 176 -7.16 -3.14 -18.05
CA GLY A 176 -8.29 -3.00 -17.12
C GLY A 176 -7.96 -2.25 -15.83
N ILE A 177 -6.67 -2.11 -15.48
CA ILE A 177 -6.19 -1.35 -14.31
C ILE A 177 -6.42 0.16 -14.48
N GLY A 178 -6.53 0.63 -15.73
CA GLY A 178 -6.74 2.03 -16.06
C GLY A 178 -5.48 2.72 -16.56
N ARG A 179 -5.63 3.99 -16.96
CA ARG A 179 -4.64 4.70 -17.79
C ARG A 179 -3.86 5.78 -17.05
N THR A 180 -4.00 5.87 -15.73
CA THR A 180 -3.41 6.96 -14.94
C THR A 180 -2.69 6.39 -13.74
N ALA A 181 -1.43 6.74 -13.55
CA ALA A 181 -0.72 6.59 -12.29
C ALA A 181 -0.84 7.88 -11.48
N ARG A 182 -1.01 7.79 -10.17
CA ARG A 182 -1.15 8.97 -9.30
C ARG A 182 0.01 9.07 -8.34
N LEU A 183 0.78 10.14 -8.45
CA LEU A 183 1.93 10.45 -7.60
C LEU A 183 1.61 11.66 -6.74
N TYR A 184 1.77 11.55 -5.43
CA TYR A 184 1.83 12.69 -4.51
C TYR A 184 3.29 13.05 -4.29
N VAL A 185 3.65 14.31 -4.45
CA VAL A 185 5.01 14.82 -4.29
C VAL A 185 5.02 15.80 -3.14
N ASN A 186 5.80 15.52 -2.09
CA ASN A 186 5.98 16.38 -0.93
C ASN A 186 7.26 17.20 -1.10
N ASP A 187 7.16 18.31 -1.83
CA ASP A 187 8.28 19.21 -2.00
C ASP A 187 8.45 20.10 -0.77
N ILE A 188 9.69 20.27 -0.30
CA ILE A 188 10.01 21.01 0.93
C ILE A 188 9.58 22.49 0.85
N LYS A 189 9.60 23.09 -0.35
CA LYS A 189 9.33 24.51 -0.59
C LYS A 189 7.87 24.76 -0.96
N ASP A 190 7.34 23.98 -1.90
CA ASP A 190 6.00 24.18 -2.46
C ASP A 190 4.91 23.32 -1.80
N GLY A 191 5.31 22.43 -0.88
CA GLY A 191 4.42 21.53 -0.17
C GLY A 191 3.96 20.34 -1.01
N GLN A 192 2.85 19.74 -0.57
CA GLN A 192 2.30 18.56 -1.25
C GLN A 192 1.55 18.95 -2.52
N ARG A 193 1.86 18.27 -3.62
CA ARG A 193 1.11 18.36 -4.88
C ARG A 193 0.80 16.98 -5.45
N ARG A 194 -0.32 16.87 -6.19
CA ARG A 194 -0.68 15.66 -6.93
C ARG A 194 -0.26 15.79 -8.39
N VAL A 195 0.39 14.76 -8.90
CA VAL A 195 0.78 14.60 -10.31
C VAL A 195 0.07 13.35 -10.83
N ASP A 196 -0.92 13.54 -11.72
CA ASP A 196 -1.56 12.45 -12.44
C ASP A 196 -0.78 12.20 -13.75
N VAL A 197 -0.21 11.00 -13.90
CA VAL A 197 0.66 10.61 -15.01
C VAL A 197 -0.06 9.63 -15.91
N GLN A 198 0.04 9.79 -17.23
CA GLN A 198 -0.55 8.84 -18.16
C GLN A 198 0.29 7.57 -18.28
N ILE A 199 -0.38 6.42 -18.23
CA ILE A 199 0.21 5.11 -18.48
C ILE A 199 0.08 4.81 -19.97
N ASP A 200 1.19 4.48 -20.61
CA ASP A 200 1.17 3.84 -21.92
C ASP A 200 0.59 2.43 -21.77
N THR A 201 -0.61 2.22 -22.31
CA THR A 201 -1.34 0.96 -22.15
C THR A 201 -0.73 -0.20 -22.92
N LEU A 202 0.21 0.05 -23.85
CA LEU A 202 0.89 -0.99 -24.62
C LEU A 202 2.11 -1.54 -23.85
N THR A 203 2.80 -0.68 -23.10
CA THR A 203 4.05 -1.03 -22.42
C THR A 203 3.90 -1.12 -20.89
N GLY A 204 2.85 -0.53 -20.32
CA GLY A 204 2.69 -0.39 -18.88
C GLY A 204 3.62 0.67 -18.27
N THR A 205 4.14 1.60 -19.05
CA THR A 205 5.11 2.61 -18.56
C THR A 205 4.48 3.98 -18.36
N ALA A 206 4.98 4.75 -17.40
CA ALA A 206 4.56 6.14 -17.15
C ALA A 206 5.77 6.97 -16.72
N SER A 207 5.82 8.25 -17.13
CA SER A 207 6.93 9.14 -16.77
C SER A 207 6.43 10.52 -16.36
N ALA A 208 7.04 11.09 -15.33
CA ALA A 208 6.78 12.45 -14.86
C ALA A 208 8.09 13.22 -14.70
N SER A 209 8.02 14.54 -14.81
CA SER A 209 9.17 15.42 -14.56
C SER A 209 8.70 16.71 -13.91
N PHE A 210 9.43 17.16 -12.89
CA PHE A 210 9.11 18.36 -12.14
C PHE A 210 10.33 18.87 -11.40
N GLU A 211 10.33 20.16 -11.07
CA GLU A 211 11.33 20.75 -10.19
C GLU A 211 11.14 20.26 -8.75
N LEU A 212 12.24 20.00 -8.07
CA LEU A 212 12.33 19.79 -6.63
C LEU A 212 13.33 20.76 -6.01
N SER A 213 13.05 21.18 -4.78
CA SER A 213 13.97 21.96 -3.94
C SER A 213 14.48 21.11 -2.77
N GLY A 214 15.58 20.38 -2.98
CA GLY A 214 16.11 19.39 -2.03
C GLY A 214 15.43 18.00 -2.14
N PRO A 215 15.61 17.14 -1.13
CA PRO A 215 14.99 15.82 -1.13
C PRO A 215 13.46 15.90 -1.02
N ALA A 216 12.76 14.94 -1.60
CA ALA A 216 11.31 14.86 -1.53
C ALA A 216 10.84 13.42 -1.30
N GLU A 217 9.92 13.28 -0.34
CA GLU A 217 9.08 12.09 -0.21
C GLU A 217 7.97 12.15 -1.26
N MET A 218 7.73 11.04 -1.94
CA MET A 218 6.66 10.87 -2.89
C MET A 218 5.94 9.55 -2.65
N VAL A 219 4.66 9.52 -2.97
CA VAL A 219 3.83 8.32 -2.81
C VAL A 219 3.04 8.10 -4.09
N LEU A 220 3.27 6.95 -4.73
CA LEU A 220 2.36 6.44 -5.76
C LEU A 220 1.16 5.82 -5.04
N THR A 221 -0.08 6.18 -5.40
CA THR A 221 -1.30 5.62 -4.75
C THR A 221 -2.24 4.93 -5.73
N ASN A 222 -1.93 4.94 -7.02
CA ASN A 222 -2.68 4.27 -8.06
C ASN A 222 -1.71 3.88 -9.19
N PRO A 223 -1.71 2.63 -9.68
CA PRO A 223 -2.63 1.54 -9.31
C PRO A 223 -2.28 0.82 -7.99
N VAL A 224 -1.09 1.05 -7.46
CA VAL A 224 -0.61 0.47 -6.20
C VAL A 224 0.00 1.55 -5.32
N TYR A 225 0.20 1.21 -4.05
CA TYR A 225 0.92 2.05 -3.09
C TYR A 225 2.43 1.80 -3.18
N VAL A 226 3.23 2.83 -3.43
CA VAL A 226 4.71 2.76 -3.41
C VAL A 226 5.27 4.04 -2.81
N ASP A 227 6.13 3.91 -1.78
CA ASP A 227 6.86 5.03 -1.19
C ASP A 227 8.17 5.28 -1.95
N ILE A 228 8.50 6.55 -2.20
CA ILE A 228 9.65 6.94 -3.00
C ILE A 228 10.32 8.15 -2.36
N MET A 229 11.59 8.03 -2.01
CA MET A 229 12.46 9.17 -1.73
C MET A 229 13.25 9.52 -2.99
N ALA A 230 13.39 10.82 -3.28
CA ALA A 230 14.25 11.32 -4.34
C ALA A 230 15.06 12.54 -3.91
N ALA A 231 16.26 12.69 -4.46
CA ALA A 231 17.01 13.93 -4.49
C ALA A 231 16.51 14.81 -5.65
N ALA A 232 16.67 16.13 -5.50
CA ALA A 232 16.47 17.05 -6.61
C ALA A 232 17.46 16.78 -7.76
N GLY A 233 16.99 16.90 -9.00
CA GLY A 233 17.82 16.79 -10.19
C GLY A 233 18.19 15.36 -10.62
N GLU A 234 17.59 14.32 -10.02
CA GLU A 234 17.92 12.93 -10.34
C GLU A 234 16.93 12.24 -11.29
N ASP A 235 17.37 11.12 -11.87
CA ASP A 235 16.52 10.16 -12.57
C ASP A 235 16.17 9.01 -11.61
N VAL A 236 14.89 8.88 -11.29
CA VAL A 236 14.33 7.78 -10.48
C VAL A 236 13.71 6.75 -11.41
N GLU A 237 14.24 5.52 -11.39
CA GLU A 237 13.68 4.38 -12.12
C GLU A 237 12.96 3.44 -11.15
N ILE A 238 11.73 3.06 -11.48
CA ILE A 238 10.89 2.22 -10.62
C ILE A 238 10.26 1.12 -11.45
N PHE A 239 10.52 -0.14 -11.09
CA PHE A 239 9.86 -1.30 -11.68
C PHE A 239 8.97 -1.96 -10.64
N ILE A 240 7.66 -1.96 -10.89
CA ILE A 240 6.65 -2.44 -9.95
C ILE A 240 6.11 -3.76 -10.45
N ASP A 241 6.26 -4.82 -9.66
CA ASP A 241 5.64 -6.12 -9.89
C ASP A 241 4.19 -6.07 -9.39
N LEU A 242 3.24 -5.85 -10.30
CA LEU A 242 1.82 -5.81 -9.97
C LEU A 242 1.29 -7.17 -9.47
N THR A 243 2.00 -8.26 -9.77
CA THR A 243 1.65 -9.63 -9.35
C THR A 243 2.13 -9.96 -7.95
N ALA A 244 3.01 -9.16 -7.35
CA ALA A 244 3.49 -9.39 -6.00
C ALA A 244 2.35 -9.35 -4.96
N HIS A 245 1.36 -8.45 -5.15
CA HIS A 245 0.19 -8.36 -4.26
C HIS A 245 -0.64 -9.64 -4.21
N SER A 246 -0.63 -10.44 -5.28
CA SER A 246 -1.33 -11.72 -5.36
C SER A 246 -0.86 -12.71 -4.31
N TYR A 247 0.40 -12.62 -3.87
CA TYR A 247 0.92 -13.46 -2.79
C TYR A 247 0.21 -13.18 -1.46
N ASP A 248 0.00 -11.91 -1.11
CA ASP A 248 -0.63 -11.53 0.17
C ASP A 248 -2.12 -11.89 0.19
N VAL A 249 -2.82 -11.68 -0.93
CA VAL A 249 -4.20 -12.15 -1.10
C VAL A 249 -4.26 -13.68 -0.95
N ARG A 250 -3.40 -14.43 -1.66
CA ARG A 250 -3.35 -15.89 -1.57
C ARG A 250 -3.04 -16.36 -0.14
N LYS A 251 -2.08 -15.73 0.54
CA LYS A 251 -1.70 -16.05 1.94
C LYS A 251 -2.86 -15.83 2.91
N LYS A 252 -3.62 -14.75 2.75
CA LYS A 252 -4.77 -14.41 3.59
C LYS A 252 -5.90 -15.43 3.49
N HIS A 253 -6.17 -15.90 2.26
CA HIS A 253 -7.26 -16.81 1.98
C HIS A 253 -6.87 -18.30 2.14
N PHE A 254 -5.65 -18.66 1.73
CA PHE A 254 -5.15 -20.02 1.65
C PHE A 254 -3.67 -20.09 2.08
N PRO A 255 -3.37 -19.94 3.39
CA PRO A 255 -1.99 -19.87 3.88
C PRO A 255 -1.16 -21.12 3.55
N GLU A 256 -1.80 -22.30 3.50
CA GLU A 256 -1.15 -23.56 3.12
C GLU A 256 -0.68 -23.56 1.65
N ALA A 257 -1.36 -22.84 0.76
CA ALA A 257 -1.04 -22.78 -0.67
C ALA A 257 0.25 -21.99 -0.97
N VAL A 258 0.70 -21.17 -0.03
CA VAL A 258 1.94 -20.38 -0.13
C VAL A 258 3.00 -20.81 0.89
N GLN A 259 2.76 -21.89 1.62
CA GLN A 259 3.69 -22.37 2.63
C GLN A 259 5.05 -22.72 1.99
N GLY A 260 6.12 -22.14 2.52
CA GLY A 260 7.49 -22.35 2.01
C GLY A 260 7.81 -21.58 0.72
N ILE A 261 6.88 -20.80 0.18
CA ILE A 261 7.12 -19.89 -0.93
C ILE A 261 7.51 -18.54 -0.33
N ALA A 262 8.69 -18.04 -0.66
CA ALA A 262 9.08 -16.70 -0.25
C ALA A 262 8.31 -15.64 -1.06
N PRO A 263 7.82 -14.56 -0.45
CA PRO A 263 7.28 -13.44 -1.20
C PRO A 263 8.37 -12.85 -2.08
N ARG A 264 7.99 -12.44 -3.29
CA ARG A 264 8.87 -11.73 -4.20
C ARG A 264 8.83 -10.23 -3.89
N PRO A 265 9.93 -9.49 -4.10
CA PRO A 265 9.89 -8.03 -4.05
C PRO A 265 8.78 -7.45 -4.92
N SER A 266 8.03 -6.48 -4.39
CA SER A 266 6.95 -5.77 -5.06
C SER A 266 7.47 -4.65 -5.96
N ALA A 267 8.65 -4.10 -5.67
CA ALA A 267 9.24 -3.03 -6.45
C ALA A 267 10.78 -3.07 -6.47
N TYR A 268 11.37 -2.62 -7.58
CA TYR A 268 12.81 -2.49 -7.79
C TYR A 268 13.14 -1.06 -8.19
N PHE A 269 14.27 -0.54 -7.70
CA PHE A 269 14.57 0.88 -7.78
C PHE A 269 15.97 1.16 -8.34
N GLY A 270 16.04 2.15 -9.22
CA GLY A 270 17.25 2.89 -9.56
C GLY A 270 17.17 4.32 -9.03
N GLY A 271 18.33 4.97 -8.88
CA GLY A 271 18.45 6.32 -8.35
C GLY A 271 19.21 6.38 -7.03
N TYR A 272 19.39 7.61 -6.52
CA TYR A 272 20.22 7.97 -5.39
C TYR A 272 19.76 7.35 -4.07
N TYR A 273 18.44 7.27 -3.85
CA TYR A 273 17.83 6.64 -2.68
C TYR A 273 17.33 5.21 -2.94
N SER A 274 17.81 4.55 -4.00
CA SER A 274 17.34 3.21 -4.42
C SER A 274 17.37 2.16 -3.31
N ALA A 275 18.42 2.13 -2.49
CA ALA A 275 18.52 1.19 -1.37
C ALA A 275 17.41 1.41 -0.32
N LEU A 276 17.20 2.66 0.09
CA LEU A 276 16.10 3.03 1.01
C LEU A 276 14.75 2.65 0.38
N ASN A 277 14.51 3.05 -0.87
CA ASN A 277 13.25 2.80 -1.56
C ASN A 277 12.97 1.30 -1.70
N TYR A 278 14.00 0.48 -1.95
CA TYR A 278 13.86 -0.97 -1.95
C TYR A 278 13.33 -1.49 -0.61
N TYR A 279 13.97 -1.14 0.51
CA TYR A 279 13.58 -1.66 1.82
C TYR A 279 12.22 -1.14 2.27
N LEU A 280 11.94 0.13 2.00
CA LEU A 280 10.64 0.74 2.29
C LEU A 280 9.50 -0.07 1.65
N ASN A 281 9.65 -0.57 0.42
CA ASN A 281 8.55 -1.20 -0.30
C ASN A 281 8.52 -2.73 -0.24
N ASN A 282 9.62 -3.36 0.19
CA ASN A 282 9.75 -4.83 0.15
C ASN A 282 9.85 -5.49 1.54
N GLU A 283 10.08 -4.73 2.60
CA GLU A 283 10.14 -5.26 3.97
C GLU A 283 8.90 -4.89 4.79
N SER A 284 8.49 -5.81 5.67
CA SER A 284 7.38 -5.56 6.60
C SER A 284 7.74 -4.43 7.57
N ARG A 285 6.82 -3.48 7.70
CA ARG A 285 6.91 -2.37 8.65
C ARG A 285 6.11 -2.60 9.94
N GLY A 286 5.47 -3.78 10.08
CA GLY A 286 4.53 -4.06 11.17
C GLY A 286 5.11 -3.93 12.57
N ASP A 287 6.44 -4.06 12.70
CA ASP A 287 7.15 -3.95 13.98
C ASP A 287 7.71 -2.54 14.24
N LEU A 288 7.52 -1.58 13.34
CA LEU A 288 7.99 -0.21 13.53
C LEU A 288 7.06 0.56 14.48
N PRO A 289 7.55 1.06 15.62
CA PRO A 289 6.70 1.59 16.67
C PRO A 289 6.25 3.05 16.42
N PHE A 290 6.14 3.51 15.18
CA PHE A 290 6.04 4.95 14.87
C PHE A 290 4.61 5.51 14.90
N ALA A 291 3.60 4.73 14.50
CA ALA A 291 2.24 5.23 14.29
C ALA A 291 1.61 5.89 15.53
N PRO A 292 1.73 5.33 16.76
CA PRO A 292 1.18 5.96 17.95
C PRO A 292 1.81 7.31 18.30
N PHE A 293 3.10 7.51 17.98
CA PHE A 293 3.78 8.77 18.24
C PHE A 293 3.31 9.87 17.29
N LEU A 294 3.16 9.55 16.00
CA LEU A 294 2.63 10.48 15.00
C LEU A 294 1.17 10.86 15.26
N ALA A 295 0.35 9.91 15.73
CA ALA A 295 -1.05 10.12 16.02
C ALA A 295 -1.31 10.93 17.31
N GLY A 296 -0.26 11.35 18.02
CA GLY A 296 -0.39 12.08 19.30
C GLY A 296 -0.98 11.23 20.42
N GLU A 297 -1.00 9.90 20.28
CA GLU A 297 -1.55 9.02 21.31
C GLU A 297 -0.82 9.22 22.64
N GLY A 298 -1.55 9.17 23.75
CA GLY A 298 -0.99 9.35 25.09
C GLY A 298 -0.54 10.77 25.43
N ILE A 299 -0.85 11.77 24.60
CA ILE A 299 -0.82 13.18 25.00
C ILE A 299 -2.02 13.46 25.89
N ASP A 300 -1.79 14.14 27.01
CA ASP A 300 -2.84 14.56 27.95
C ASP A 300 -3.03 16.08 27.86
N CYS A 301 -4.27 16.49 27.55
CA CYS A 301 -4.64 17.89 27.44
C CYS A 301 -4.49 18.69 28.76
N ARG A 302 -4.44 18.00 29.91
CA ARG A 302 -4.35 18.59 31.25
C ARG A 302 -2.91 18.88 31.69
N TRP A 303 -1.90 18.44 30.94
CA TRP A 303 -0.51 18.71 31.28
C TRP A 303 -0.18 20.20 31.23
N SER A 304 0.57 20.65 32.25
CA SER A 304 1.28 21.92 32.19
C SER A 304 2.29 21.93 31.03
N ASP A 305 2.75 23.11 30.62
CA ASP A 305 3.70 23.21 29.50
C ASP A 305 5.02 22.45 29.79
N GLU A 306 5.47 22.42 31.05
CA GLU A 306 6.68 21.69 31.47
C GLU A 306 6.49 20.16 31.47
N GLU A 307 5.32 19.69 31.93
CA GLU A 307 4.94 18.28 31.89
C GLU A 307 4.79 17.80 30.44
N TYR A 308 4.12 18.60 29.59
CA TYR A 308 3.99 18.30 28.16
C TYR A 308 5.36 18.14 27.51
N ALA A 309 6.25 19.13 27.67
CA ALA A 309 7.58 19.07 27.08
C ALA A 309 8.38 17.87 27.59
N GLY A 310 8.34 17.58 28.89
CA GLY A 310 9.03 16.45 29.50
C GLY A 310 8.51 15.10 29.01
N ASN A 311 7.18 14.93 29.01
CA ASN A 311 6.54 13.67 28.64
C ASN A 311 6.67 13.37 27.14
N VAL A 312 6.53 14.38 26.27
CA VAL A 312 6.73 14.20 24.83
C VAL A 312 8.18 13.84 24.51
N ILE A 313 9.17 14.47 25.15
CA ILE A 313 10.59 14.09 25.01
C ILE A 313 10.84 12.67 25.53
N ALA A 314 10.25 12.29 26.68
CA ALA A 314 10.40 10.95 27.23
C ALA A 314 9.81 9.88 26.29
N ARG A 315 8.65 10.17 25.68
CA ARG A 315 8.03 9.30 24.66
C ARG A 315 8.93 9.16 23.44
N TYR A 316 9.45 10.25 22.89
CA TYR A 316 10.42 10.21 21.79
C TYR A 316 11.59 9.28 22.10
N ARG A 317 12.20 9.39 23.30
CA ARG A 317 13.32 8.53 23.71
C ARG A 317 12.93 7.06 23.77
N ALA A 318 11.77 6.73 24.33
CA ALA A 318 11.28 5.36 24.38
C ALA A 318 11.06 4.76 22.97
N PHE A 319 10.55 5.56 22.03
CA PHE A 319 10.40 5.13 20.64
C PHE A 319 11.74 4.99 19.91
N ALA A 320 12.69 5.90 20.16
CA ALA A 320 14.04 5.82 19.61
C ALA A 320 14.79 4.56 20.10
N ASP A 321 14.66 4.23 21.39
CA ASP A 321 15.22 3.01 21.97
C ASP A 321 14.58 1.75 21.35
N SER A 322 13.26 1.78 21.14
CA SER A 322 12.54 0.67 20.51
C SER A 322 12.97 0.48 19.05
N LEU A 323 13.15 1.56 18.30
CA LEU A 323 13.62 1.54 16.91
C LEU A 323 15.03 0.93 16.80
N ALA A 324 15.91 1.20 17.76
CA ALA A 324 17.27 0.66 17.76
C ALA A 324 17.30 -0.88 17.78
N ALA A 325 16.29 -1.50 18.42
CA ALA A 325 16.15 -2.95 18.55
C ALA A 325 15.51 -3.63 17.32
N VAL A 326 14.90 -2.88 16.40
CA VAL A 326 14.23 -3.45 15.22
C VAL A 326 15.27 -4.10 14.27
N PRO A 327 15.05 -5.32 13.77
CA PRO A 327 15.94 -5.95 12.77
C PRO A 327 15.62 -5.42 11.36
N ALA A 328 15.97 -4.17 11.07
CA ALA A 328 15.79 -3.53 9.77
C ALA A 328 17.13 -3.02 9.20
N ALA A 329 17.18 -2.80 7.88
CA ALA A 329 18.31 -2.18 7.21
C ALA A 329 18.69 -0.82 7.84
N ARG A 330 19.97 -0.48 7.80
CA ARG A 330 20.52 0.72 8.42
C ARG A 330 19.88 2.00 7.87
N SER A 331 19.73 2.11 6.54
CA SER A 331 19.06 3.24 5.89
C SER A 331 17.62 3.44 6.39
N VAL A 332 16.87 2.35 6.60
CA VAL A 332 15.52 2.38 7.18
C VAL A 332 15.55 2.89 8.62
N LYS A 333 16.47 2.40 9.45
CA LYS A 333 16.62 2.88 10.84
C LYS A 333 16.95 4.36 10.89
N GLU A 334 17.88 4.83 10.06
CA GLU A 334 18.26 6.24 9.98
C GLU A 334 17.09 7.11 9.52
N TYR A 335 16.35 6.68 8.49
CA TYR A 335 15.16 7.34 7.97
C TYR A 335 14.07 7.54 9.03
N TYR A 336 13.73 6.47 9.75
CA TYR A 336 12.71 6.54 10.81
C TYR A 336 13.23 7.25 12.08
N ALA A 337 14.52 7.16 12.40
CA ALA A 337 15.10 7.89 13.52
C ALA A 337 15.05 9.41 13.30
N GLY A 338 15.34 9.87 12.07
CA GLY A 338 15.11 11.25 11.67
C GLY A 338 13.63 11.62 11.70
N GLY A 339 12.75 10.72 11.24
CA GLY A 339 11.30 10.88 11.33
C GLY A 339 10.78 11.09 12.76
N LEU A 340 11.32 10.35 13.74
CA LEU A 340 10.97 10.55 15.15
C LEU A 340 11.39 11.94 15.66
N LYS A 341 12.53 12.47 15.20
CA LYS A 341 12.94 13.85 15.49
C LYS A 341 12.00 14.86 14.82
N ASN A 342 11.63 14.64 13.55
CA ASN A 342 10.68 15.48 12.82
C ASN A 342 9.33 15.56 13.55
N ALA A 343 8.82 14.40 13.98
CA ALA A 343 7.59 14.30 14.75
C ALA A 343 7.69 14.96 16.14
N LEU A 344 8.83 14.86 16.82
CA LEU A 344 9.07 15.57 18.08
C LEU A 344 9.01 17.09 17.88
N VAL A 345 9.65 17.61 16.83
CA VAL A 345 9.62 19.03 16.49
C VAL A 345 8.18 19.48 16.13
N TYR A 346 7.45 18.67 15.36
CA TYR A 346 6.05 18.89 15.04
C TYR A 346 5.18 18.96 16.30
N ALA A 347 5.30 18.01 17.22
CA ALA A 347 4.53 17.97 18.47
C ALA A 347 4.77 19.21 19.35
N PHE A 348 5.97 19.79 19.33
CA PHE A 348 6.27 21.05 20.04
C PHE A 348 5.68 22.27 19.32
N ALA A 349 5.80 22.33 17.99
CA ALA A 349 5.25 23.42 17.20
C ALA A 349 3.72 23.51 17.31
N ASN A 350 3.06 22.33 17.33
CA ASN A 350 1.61 22.14 17.26
C ASN A 350 0.97 21.68 18.59
N ALA A 351 1.60 21.96 19.73
CA ALA A 351 1.10 21.54 21.06
C ALA A 351 -0.32 22.04 21.42
N VAL A 352 -0.84 23.07 20.73
CA VAL A 352 -2.24 23.51 20.87
C VAL A 352 -3.18 22.48 20.25
N GLU A 353 -2.88 22.06 19.02
CA GLU A 353 -3.67 21.07 18.29
C GLU A 353 -3.60 19.71 18.98
N MET A 354 -2.40 19.26 19.36
CA MET A 354 -2.23 17.99 20.07
C MET A 354 -3.03 17.90 21.37
N ARG A 355 -3.10 19.00 22.15
CA ARG A 355 -3.91 19.05 23.38
C ARG A 355 -5.41 19.14 23.09
N ARG A 356 -5.81 19.79 22.00
CA ARG A 356 -7.19 19.80 21.54
C ARG A 356 -7.64 18.40 21.13
N ASP A 357 -6.86 17.70 20.31
CA ASP A 357 -7.19 16.36 19.83
C ASP A 357 -7.29 15.37 20.99
N SER A 358 -6.38 15.47 21.97
CA SER A 358 -6.45 14.73 23.24
C SER A 358 -7.77 15.01 24.00
N PHE A 359 -8.16 16.29 24.14
CA PHE A 359 -9.42 16.64 24.80
C PHE A 359 -10.63 16.09 24.04
N GLU A 360 -10.66 16.23 22.71
CA GLU A 360 -11.77 15.77 21.87
C GLU A 360 -11.90 14.24 21.90
N ASN A 361 -10.78 13.51 21.97
CA ASN A 361 -10.79 12.05 22.10
C ASN A 361 -11.34 11.56 23.46
N GLU A 362 -11.13 12.32 24.54
CA GLU A 362 -11.62 11.97 25.89
C GLU A 362 -13.09 12.39 26.12
N ASN A 363 -13.63 13.28 25.29
CA ASN A 363 -14.91 13.94 25.54
C ASN A 363 -15.95 13.67 24.46
N ALA A 364 -17.23 13.83 24.80
CA ALA A 364 -18.30 13.72 23.82
C ALA A 364 -18.20 14.83 22.75
N SER A 365 -18.52 14.48 21.51
CA SER A 365 -18.59 15.44 20.39
C SER A 365 -19.44 16.66 20.77
N GLY A 366 -18.84 17.86 20.65
CA GLY A 366 -19.49 19.14 20.98
C GLY A 366 -19.23 19.67 22.39
N ALA A 367 -18.39 19.01 23.20
CA ALA A 367 -17.92 19.56 24.46
C ALA A 367 -17.15 20.90 24.23
N PRO A 368 -17.30 21.90 25.12
CA PRO A 368 -16.61 23.18 24.98
C PRO A 368 -15.10 22.99 25.14
N VAL A 369 -14.37 23.11 24.03
CA VAL A 369 -12.91 22.92 23.99
C VAL A 369 -12.20 24.02 24.79
N PRO A 370 -11.29 23.67 25.72
CA PRO A 370 -10.46 24.64 26.43
C PRO A 370 -9.63 25.50 25.47
N ALA A 371 -9.39 26.77 25.85
CA ALA A 371 -8.50 27.65 25.11
C ALA A 371 -7.04 27.28 25.35
N PHE A 372 -6.53 26.28 24.61
CA PHE A 372 -5.12 25.90 24.65
C PHE A 372 -4.23 27.01 24.07
N ARG A 373 -3.06 27.20 24.67
CA ARG A 373 -2.07 28.19 24.24
C ARG A 373 -0.78 27.50 23.75
N PRO A 374 0.04 28.17 22.92
CA PRO A 374 1.38 27.68 22.60
C PRO A 374 2.23 27.42 23.84
N LEU A 375 3.19 26.50 23.75
CA LEU A 375 4.14 26.23 24.84
C LEU A 375 4.94 27.48 25.21
N ALA A 376 5.31 27.59 26.49
CA ALA A 376 6.19 28.64 26.97
C ALA A 376 7.58 28.58 26.28
N PRO A 377 8.24 29.73 26.02
CA PRO A 377 9.57 29.77 25.38
C PRO A 377 10.61 28.84 26.01
N ALA A 378 10.60 28.68 27.33
CA ALA A 378 11.52 27.81 28.06
C ALA A 378 11.39 26.32 27.66
N CYS A 379 10.23 25.87 27.19
CA CYS A 379 10.05 24.49 26.71
C CYS A 379 10.86 24.22 25.44
N PHE A 380 11.02 25.22 24.57
CA PHE A 380 11.79 25.07 23.33
C PHE A 380 13.30 24.99 23.59
N ALA A 381 13.80 25.51 24.72
CA ALA A 381 15.19 25.28 25.13
C ALA A 381 15.44 23.79 25.39
N ARG A 382 14.49 23.09 26.03
CA ARG A 382 14.57 21.63 26.25
C ARG A 382 14.51 20.84 24.95
N LEU A 383 13.74 21.30 23.97
CA LEU A 383 13.73 20.70 22.62
C LEU A 383 15.11 20.82 21.95
N ALA A 384 15.73 22.00 22.03
CA ALA A 384 17.04 22.26 21.43
C ALA A 384 18.20 21.44 22.06
N GLU A 385 18.02 20.94 23.29
CA GLU A 385 18.95 19.97 23.92
C GLU A 385 18.86 18.57 23.30
N VAL A 386 17.78 18.25 22.59
CA VAL A 386 17.50 16.91 22.05
C VAL A 386 17.63 16.88 20.53
N VAL A 387 17.26 17.94 19.83
CA VAL A 387 17.26 18.03 18.37
C VAL A 387 17.87 19.34 17.92
N ASP A 388 18.87 19.27 17.03
CA ASP A 388 19.36 20.42 16.29
C ASP A 388 18.38 20.74 15.14
N LEU A 389 17.66 21.85 15.26
CA LEU A 389 16.71 22.30 14.23
C LEU A 389 17.38 22.69 12.91
N ASN A 390 18.72 22.80 12.87
CA ASN A 390 19.48 23.07 11.65
C ASN A 390 20.14 21.83 11.05
N ASP A 391 19.90 20.65 11.63
CA ASP A 391 20.35 19.39 11.06
C ASP A 391 19.63 19.14 9.72
N SER A 392 20.35 19.35 8.61
CA SER A 392 19.80 19.16 7.27
C SER A 392 19.52 17.70 6.94
N THR A 393 20.05 16.74 7.70
CA THR A 393 19.78 15.32 7.46
C THR A 393 18.30 14.97 7.66
N LEU A 394 17.60 15.76 8.49
CA LEU A 394 16.16 15.63 8.75
C LEU A 394 15.28 15.86 7.51
N LEU A 395 15.81 16.54 6.49
CA LEU A 395 15.12 16.83 5.24
C LEU A 395 15.07 15.62 4.29
N ALA A 396 15.85 14.57 4.53
CA ALA A 396 15.81 13.30 3.79
C ALA A 396 15.26 12.16 4.65
N CYS A 397 14.49 12.48 5.68
CA CYS A 397 13.87 11.53 6.60
C CYS A 397 12.35 11.61 6.50
N MET A 398 11.67 10.66 7.15
CA MET A 398 10.21 10.62 7.16
C MET A 398 9.61 11.95 7.65
N ASP A 399 8.53 12.40 7.01
CA ASP A 399 7.75 13.57 7.42
C ASP A 399 8.55 14.89 7.39
N ALA A 400 9.47 15.01 6.43
CA ALA A 400 10.35 16.18 6.28
C ALA A 400 9.57 17.47 6.00
N LEU A 401 8.46 17.37 5.25
CA LEU A 401 7.60 18.52 4.96
C LEU A 401 6.99 19.12 6.24
N SER A 402 6.48 18.28 7.14
CA SER A 402 5.92 18.70 8.42
C SER A 402 6.99 19.31 9.32
N PHE A 403 8.22 18.79 9.28
CA PHE A 403 9.37 19.38 9.98
C PHE A 403 9.67 20.80 9.51
N VAL A 404 9.67 21.06 8.20
CA VAL A 404 9.94 22.40 7.62
C VAL A 404 8.87 23.42 8.06
N GLN A 405 7.61 23.00 8.06
CA GLN A 405 6.49 23.81 8.55
C GLN A 405 6.61 24.09 10.05
N ALA A 406 6.89 23.05 10.86
CA ALA A 406 7.05 23.14 12.30
C ALA A 406 8.23 24.04 12.69
N LYS A 407 9.38 23.92 12.00
CA LYS A 407 10.55 24.78 12.19
C LYS A 407 10.20 26.25 11.97
N SER A 408 9.41 26.56 10.95
CA SER A 408 8.97 27.93 10.65
C SER A 408 8.08 28.50 11.75
N ILE A 409 7.17 27.69 12.33
CA ILE A 409 6.33 28.07 13.48
C ILE A 409 7.20 28.40 14.70
N ILE A 410 8.21 27.58 14.99
CA ILE A 410 9.11 27.78 16.13
C ILE A 410 9.95 29.05 15.93
N ALA A 411 10.52 29.24 14.74
CA ALA A 411 11.32 30.42 14.41
C ALA A 411 10.52 31.73 14.48
N GLY A 412 9.28 31.73 13.98
CA GLY A 412 8.37 32.87 14.06
C GLY A 412 8.10 33.30 15.51
N LYS A 413 7.87 32.33 16.41
CA LYS A 413 7.63 32.58 17.85
C LYS A 413 8.85 33.13 18.59
N ALA A 414 10.07 32.79 18.15
CA ALA A 414 11.31 33.35 18.71
C ALA A 414 11.57 34.81 18.29
N SER A 415 10.96 35.27 17.20
CA SER A 415 11.09 36.64 16.70
C SER A 415 10.09 37.62 17.35
N SER A 416 8.94 37.13 17.80
CA SER A 416 7.89 37.93 18.46
C SER A 416 8.13 38.17 19.96
N SER A 417 9.22 37.65 20.53
CA SER A 417 9.59 37.77 21.94
C SER A 417 10.80 38.70 22.19
N ARG A 418 11.23 39.45 21.16
CA ARG A 418 12.27 40.50 21.27
C ARG A 418 11.69 41.89 21.30
#